data_AF-A0A8X7Q7R9-F1
#
_entry.id   AF-A0A8X7Q7R9-F1
#
_cell.length_a   1.000
_cell.length_b   1.000
_cell.length_c   1.000
_cell.angle_alpha   90.00
_cell.angle_beta   90.00
_cell.angle_gamma   90.00
#
_symmetry.space_group_name_H-M   'P 1'
#
loop_
_entity.id
_entity.type
_entity.pdbx_description
1 polymer ?
#
loop_
_entity_poly.entity_id
_entity_poly.type
_entity_poly.pdbx_seq_one_letter_code
_entity_poly.pdbx_strand_id
1 'polypeptide(L)'
;MVSPPASLAAVVSLCQNLQGPHAPRAVAVLKLLNQVVIYSLWRERNARIFKGVSTSQEATFRVVDRAMRDRLLSVPRTAASARYPSLLELYFCFISPYS
;
A
#
# COMPACT_ATOMS: atom_id res chain seq x y z
N MET A 1 0.34 -10.10 -16.92
CA MET A 1 -0.25 -9.09 -16.02
C MET A 1 -0.89 -9.83 -14.86
N VAL A 2 -0.52 -9.52 -13.61
CA VAL A 2 -1.19 -10.11 -12.45
C VAL A 2 -2.55 -9.43 -12.29
N SER A 3 -3.63 -10.22 -12.31
CA SER A 3 -4.98 -9.70 -12.10
C SER A 3 -5.10 -9.08 -10.70
N PRO A 4 -5.80 -7.93 -10.55
CA PRO A 4 -6.03 -7.37 -9.23
C PRO A 4 -6.83 -8.35 -8.37
N PRO A 5 -6.62 -8.37 -7.04
CA PRO A 5 -7.36 -9.26 -6.15
C PRO A 5 -8.86 -8.95 -6.20
N ALA A 6 -9.68 -9.97 -6.44
CA ALA A 6 -11.13 -9.81 -6.62
C ALA A 6 -11.90 -9.51 -5.31
N SER A 7 -11.26 -9.70 -4.15
CA SER A 7 -11.88 -9.51 -2.84
C SER A 7 -10.84 -9.30 -1.73
N LEU A 8 -11.29 -8.84 -0.57
CA LEU A 8 -10.44 -8.79 0.63
C LEU A 8 -9.93 -10.18 1.04
N ALA A 9 -10.74 -11.23 0.86
CA ALA A 9 -10.32 -12.60 1.11
C ALA A 9 -9.16 -13.01 0.18
N ALA A 10 -9.20 -12.61 -1.10
CA ALA A 10 -8.11 -12.84 -2.03
C ALA A 10 -6.81 -12.14 -1.60
N VAL A 11 -6.89 -10.94 -0.99
CA VAL A 11 -5.72 -10.25 -0.41
C VAL A 11 -5.15 -11.02 0.78
N VAL A 12 -6.00 -11.60 1.63
CA VAL A 12 -5.56 -12.45 2.76
C VAL A 12 -4.87 -13.70 2.25
N SER A 13 -5.46 -14.40 1.27
CA SER A 13 -4.83 -15.56 0.63
C SER A 13 -3.49 -15.21 -0.01
N LEU A 14 -3.39 -14.06 -0.69
CA LEU A 14 -2.12 -13.59 -1.25
C LEU A 14 -1.07 -13.42 -0.14
N CYS A 15 -1.42 -12.78 0.97
CA CYS A 15 -0.51 -12.59 2.10
C CYS A 15 -0.05 -13.92 2.71
N GLN A 16 -0.95 -14.90 2.82
CA GLN A 16 -0.64 -16.24 3.37
C GLN A 16 0.28 -17.05 2.46
N ASN A 17 0.18 -16.85 1.14
CA ASN A 17 0.96 -17.58 0.14
C ASN A 17 2.32 -16.94 -0.17
N LEU A 18 2.61 -15.74 0.35
CA LEU A 18 3.93 -15.12 0.17
C LEU A 18 5.00 -15.95 0.90
N GLN A 19 6.01 -16.38 0.15
CA GLN A 19 7.15 -17.13 0.67
C GLN A 19 8.45 -16.35 0.55
N GLY A 20 9.45 -16.75 1.35
CA GLY A 20 10.80 -16.19 1.33
C GLY A 20 11.13 -15.26 2.51
N PRO A 21 12.40 -14.84 2.61
CA PRO A 21 12.92 -14.13 3.78
C PRO A 21 12.32 -12.73 4.00
N HIS A 22 11.69 -12.17 2.96
CA HIS A 22 11.03 -10.86 3.02
C HIS A 22 9.51 -10.95 3.19
N ALA A 23 8.92 -12.15 3.19
CA ALA A 23 7.47 -12.34 3.22
C ALA A 23 6.78 -11.63 4.40
N PRO A 24 7.28 -11.67 5.66
CA PRO A 24 6.64 -10.95 6.76
C PRO A 24 6.61 -9.44 6.55
N ARG A 25 7.67 -8.88 5.96
CA ARG A 25 7.78 -7.43 5.69
C ARG A 25 6.91 -7.02 4.50
N ALA A 26 6.88 -7.84 3.45
CA ALA A 26 5.97 -7.68 2.33
C ALA A 26 4.49 -7.71 2.78
N VAL A 27 4.11 -8.66 3.63
CA VAL A 27 2.77 -8.75 4.22
C VAL A 27 2.44 -7.50 5.04
N ALA A 28 3.39 -6.98 5.83
CA ALA A 28 3.19 -5.74 6.57
C ALA A 28 2.91 -4.54 5.65
N VAL A 29 3.68 -4.41 4.56
CA VAL A 29 3.48 -3.36 3.54
C VAL A 29 2.11 -3.50 2.85
N LEU A 30 1.71 -4.71 2.46
CA LEU A 30 0.42 -4.96 1.82
C LEU A 30 -0.77 -4.66 2.76
N LYS A 31 -0.66 -5.06 4.04
CA LYS A 31 -1.67 -4.73 5.05
C LYS A 31 -1.79 -3.22 5.24
N LEU A 32 -0.67 -2.50 5.32
CA LEU A 32 -0.66 -1.05 5.43
C LEU A 32 -1.27 -0.38 4.20
N LEU A 33 -0.92 -0.84 2.99
CA LEU A 33 -1.47 -0.34 1.73
C LEU A 33 -2.99 -0.49 1.72
N ASN A 34 -3.51 -1.66 2.10
CA ASN A 34 -4.95 -1.89 2.18
C ASN A 34 -5.63 -0.90 3.16
N GLN A 35 -5.03 -0.66 4.34
CA GLN A 35 -5.55 0.32 5.29
C GLN A 35 -5.58 1.74 4.72
N VAL A 36 -4.51 2.17 4.05
CA VAL A 36 -4.41 3.50 3.44
C VAL A 36 -5.44 3.66 2.31
N VAL A 37 -5.63 2.64 1.47
CA VAL A 37 -6.64 2.63 0.40
C VAL A 37 -8.04 2.74 1.00
N ILE A 38 -8.40 1.89 1.96
CA ILE A 38 -9.74 1.90 2.60
C ILE A 38 -10.02 3.28 3.21
N TYR A 39 -9.07 3.83 3.94
CA TYR A 39 -9.24 5.14 4.57
C TYR A 39 -9.37 6.27 3.54
N SER A 40 -8.58 6.23 2.46
CA SER A 40 -8.63 7.24 1.41
C SER A 40 -9.96 7.22 0.66
N LEU A 41 -10.50 6.03 0.36
CA LEU A 41 -11.82 5.87 -0.25
C LEU A 41 -12.94 6.34 0.67
N TRP A 42 -12.88 6.01 1.95
CA TRP A 42 -13.82 6.51 2.94
C TRP A 42 -13.80 8.05 3.00
N ARG A 43 -12.60 8.65 3.02
CA ARG A 43 -12.43 10.11 3.04
C ARG A 43 -13.00 10.77 1.77
N GLU A 44 -12.72 10.21 0.59
CA GLU A 44 -13.24 10.71 -0.69
C GLU A 44 -14.77 10.67 -0.71
N ARG A 45 -15.38 9.53 -0.34
CA ARG A 45 -16.82 9.37 -0.27
C ARG A 45 -17.46 10.43 0.64
N ASN A 46 -16.87 10.67 1.81
CA ASN A 46 -17.38 11.69 2.73
C ASN A 46 -17.22 13.11 2.18
N ALA A 47 -16.10 13.42 1.53
CA ALA A 47 -15.92 14.71 0.86
C ALA A 47 -16.97 14.92 -0.24
N ARG A 48 -17.29 13.86 -1.00
CA ARG A 48 -18.33 13.90 -2.03
C ARG A 48 -19.72 14.15 -1.44
N ILE A 49 -20.10 13.42 -0.38
CA ILE A 49 -21.43 13.53 0.24
C ILE A 49 -21.61 14.89 0.93
N PHE A 50 -20.63 15.33 1.72
CA PHE A 50 -20.80 16.49 2.61
C PHE A 50 -20.28 17.80 2.04
N LYS A 51 -19.41 17.75 1.01
CA LYS A 51 -18.81 18.95 0.40
C LYS A 51 -19.06 19.05 -1.10
N GLY A 52 -19.66 18.04 -1.73
CA GLY A 52 -19.85 18.00 -3.18
C GLY A 52 -18.54 17.90 -3.98
N VAL A 53 -17.42 17.61 -3.32
CA VAL A 53 -16.09 17.53 -3.97
C VAL A 53 -15.80 16.08 -4.34
N SER A 54 -15.58 15.81 -5.62
CA SER A 54 -15.10 14.52 -6.11
C SER A 54 -13.63 14.62 -6.52
N THR A 55 -12.88 13.53 -6.33
CA THR A 55 -11.50 13.41 -6.82
C THR A 55 -11.42 12.36 -7.90
N SER A 56 -10.55 12.56 -8.90
CA SER A 56 -10.29 11.55 -9.92
C SER A 56 -9.60 10.32 -9.31
N GLN A 57 -9.60 9.21 -10.06
CA GLN A 57 -8.90 8.00 -9.66
C GLN A 57 -7.39 8.25 -9.52
N GLU A 58 -6.79 9.01 -10.44
CA GLU A 58 -5.37 9.37 -10.43
C GLU A 58 -5.04 10.25 -9.22
N ALA A 59 -5.90 11.22 -8.89
CA ALA A 59 -5.72 12.05 -7.71
C ALA A 59 -5.79 11.21 -6.42
N THR A 60 -6.75 10.28 -6.34
CA THR A 60 -6.87 9.34 -5.22
C THR A 60 -5.65 8.44 -5.10
N PHE A 61 -5.14 7.92 -6.23
CA PHE A 61 -3.93 7.13 -6.27
C PHE A 61 -2.72 7.92 -5.76
N ARG A 62 -2.52 9.18 -6.21
CA ARG A 62 -1.43 10.03 -5.73
C ARG A 62 -1.49 10.29 -4.22
N VAL A 63 -2.69 10.43 -3.66
CA VAL A 63 -2.88 10.58 -2.21
C VAL A 63 -2.46 9.30 -1.48
N VAL A 64 -2.87 8.13 -1.97
CA VAL A 64 -2.47 6.83 -1.42
C VAL A 64 -0.95 6.64 -1.51
N ASP A 65 -0.37 6.89 -2.68
CA ASP A 65 1.06 6.70 -2.92
C ASP A 65 1.90 7.59 -2.01
N ARG A 66 1.55 8.88 -1.93
CA ARG A 66 2.23 9.81 -1.02
C ARG A 66 2.10 9.37 0.45
N ALA A 67 0.90 9.00 0.89
CA ALA A 67 0.68 8.54 2.26
C ALA A 67 1.47 7.27 2.60
N MET A 68 1.63 6.35 1.64
CA MET A 68 2.49 5.18 1.79
C MET A 68 3.95 5.58 1.91
N ARG A 69 4.47 6.40 0.99
CA ARG A 69 5.87 6.87 1.03
C ARG A 69 6.19 7.56 2.36
N ASP A 70 5.34 8.48 2.79
CA ASP A 70 5.53 9.25 4.03
C ASP A 70 5.58 8.31 5.27
N ARG A 71 4.69 7.30 5.32
CA ARG A 71 4.66 6.33 6.43
C ARG A 71 5.83 5.36 6.41
N LEU A 72 6.29 4.94 5.23
CA LEU A 72 7.39 3.99 5.12
C LEU A 72 8.75 4.67 5.37
N LEU A 73 8.89 5.94 5.00
CA LEU A 73 10.07 6.76 5.29
C LEU A 73 10.16 7.17 6.76
N SER A 74 9.04 7.30 7.47
CA SER A 74 9.06 7.64 8.90
C SER A 74 9.50 6.48 9.80
N VAL A 75 9.57 5.25 9.28
CA VAL A 75 10.07 4.09 10.02
C VAL A 75 11.60 4.10 10.02
N PRO A 76 12.26 4.31 11.18
CA PRO A 76 13.72 4.34 11.23
C PRO A 76 14.30 2.98 10.89
N ARG A 77 15.38 2.98 10.12
CA ARG A 77 16.14 1.76 9.80
C ARG A 77 17.01 1.37 11.00
N THR A 78 16.91 0.13 11.43
CA THR A 78 17.73 -0.41 12.52
C THR A 78 18.94 -1.13 11.94
N ALA A 79 20.01 -1.29 12.73
CA ALA A 79 21.19 -2.04 12.30
C ALA A 79 20.83 -3.49 11.88
N ALA A 80 19.84 -4.10 12.54
CA ALA A 80 19.31 -5.41 12.18
C ALA A 80 18.61 -5.43 10.80
N SER A 81 17.92 -4.33 10.42
CA SER A 81 17.26 -4.22 9.12
C SER A 81 18.16 -3.67 8.01
N ALA A 82 19.40 -3.26 8.32
CA ALA A 82 20.36 -2.71 7.37
C ALA A 82 20.70 -3.66 6.20
N ARG A 83 20.67 -4.98 6.43
CA ARG A 83 21.00 -5.99 5.40
C ARG A 83 19.86 -6.34 4.45
N TYR A 84 18.66 -5.81 4.69
CA TYR A 84 17.47 -6.13 3.92
C TYR A 84 16.99 -4.90 3.11
N PRO A 85 16.21 -5.09 2.04
CA PRO A 85 15.54 -3.99 1.36
C PRO A 85 14.73 -3.15 2.36
N SER A 86 14.70 -1.83 2.17
CA SER A 86 13.82 -0.93 2.90
C SER A 86 12.35 -1.27 2.64
N LEU A 87 11.46 -0.85 3.54
CA LEU A 87 10.03 -1.07 3.33
C LEU A 87 9.51 -0.29 2.10
N LEU A 88 10.14 0.84 1.79
CA LEU A 88 9.84 1.64 0.61
C LEU A 88 10.21 0.91 -0.70
N GLU A 89 11.38 0.25 -0.74
CA GLU A 89 11.77 -0.59 -1.89
C GLU A 89 10.80 -1.76 -2.08
N LEU A 90 10.40 -2.42 -0.98
CA LEU A 90 9.37 -3.48 -1.05
C LEU A 90 8.03 -2.94 -1.56
N TYR A 91 7.64 -1.74 -1.15
CA TYR A 91 6.45 -1.09 -1.67
C TYR A 91 6.54 -0.86 -3.18
N PHE A 92 7.67 -0.36 -3.70
CA PHE A 92 7.87 -0.19 -5.13
C PHE A 92 7.70 -1.47 -5.96
N CYS A 93 8.03 -2.64 -5.40
CA CYS A 93 7.78 -3.93 -6.04
C CYS A 93 6.28 -4.23 -6.29
N PHE A 94 5.36 -3.61 -5.53
CA PHE A 94 3.92 -3.82 -5.67
C PHE A 94 3.22 -2.82 -6.60
N ILE A 95 3.86 -1.71 -6.91
CA ILE A 95 3.25 -0.58 -7.65
C ILE A 95 3.89 -0.33 -9.02
N SER A 96 4.91 -1.09 -9.44
CA SER A 96 5.64 -0.84 -10.69
C SER A 96 5.89 -2.09 -11.54
N PRO A 97 5.74 -1.96 -12.88
CA PRO A 97 6.93 -1.89 -13.74
C PRO A 97 7.10 -0.54 -14.46
N TYR A 98 6.30 0.49 -14.13
CA TYR A 98 6.37 1.82 -14.72
C TYR A 98 6.88 2.88 -13.72
N SER A 99 8.07 2.65 -13.17
CA SER A 99 8.89 3.68 -12.52
C SER A 99 9.76 4.36 -13.54
#